data_AF-A0A0A2KHK5-F1
#
_entry.id   AF-A0A0A2KHK5-F1
#
_cell.length_a   1.000
_cell.length_b   1.000
_cell.length_c   1.000
_cell.angle_alpha   90.00
_cell.angle_beta   90.00
_cell.angle_gamma   90.00
#
_symmetry.space_group_name_H-M   'P 1'
#
loop_
_entity.id
_entity.type
_entity.pdbx_description
1 polymer ?
#
loop_
_entity_poly.entity_id
_entity_poly.type
_entity_poly.pdbx_seq_one_letter_code
_entity_poly.pdbx_strand_id
1 'polypeptide(L)'
;MPSAIGKKAILGLPESSSPKEVENAVRQKIEAFVKDKDDVDRVLSGLRWIGLFDPTPVDKYGTPLDVLCAVLETRMAYQPGERDMIVLQHIFDIKYADGLVEKRSSTLVEYGEPLGPGSRSAMAKLVGLPCAVGVLAVLEGRIPATGMVAPWSSAEIATLLRDELKDKFGIELKERVIT
;
A
#
# COMPACT_ATOMS: atom_id res chain seq x y z
N MET A 1 -0.21 -17.27 -33.06
CA MET A 1 -1.03 -18.19 -32.24
C MET A 1 -0.31 -18.38 -30.92
N PRO A 2 -0.84 -17.92 -29.77
CA PRO A 2 -0.20 -18.18 -28.49
C PRO A 2 -0.35 -19.67 -28.18
N SER A 3 0.77 -20.32 -27.87
CA SER A 3 0.86 -21.75 -27.58
C SER A 3 0.06 -22.11 -26.33
N ALA A 4 -0.56 -23.28 -26.38
CA ALA A 4 -1.25 -23.90 -25.26
C ALA A 4 -0.26 -24.25 -24.15
N ILE A 5 -0.03 -23.30 -23.24
CA ILE A 5 0.45 -23.62 -21.90
C ILE A 5 -0.64 -24.50 -21.29
N GLY A 6 -0.34 -25.78 -21.09
CA GLY A 6 -1.30 -26.75 -20.54
C GLY A 6 -1.98 -26.16 -19.31
N LYS A 7 -3.32 -26.12 -19.32
CA LYS A 7 -4.15 -25.69 -18.20
C LYS A 7 -3.89 -26.61 -17.00
N LYS A 8 -2.83 -26.35 -16.23
CA LYS A 8 -2.62 -27.02 -14.96
C LYS A 8 -3.63 -26.41 -13.99
N ALA A 9 -4.59 -27.21 -13.55
CA ALA A 9 -5.60 -26.76 -12.58
C ALA A 9 -4.88 -26.26 -11.32
N ILE A 10 -5.16 -25.01 -10.92
CA ILE A 10 -4.50 -24.34 -9.78
C ILE A 10 -4.67 -25.16 -8.49
N LEU A 11 -5.86 -25.72 -8.29
CA LEU A 11 -6.21 -26.54 -7.13
C LEU A 11 -6.02 -28.05 -7.37
N GLY A 12 -5.62 -28.46 -8.58
CA GLY A 12 -5.55 -29.87 -8.95
C GLY A 12 -6.90 -30.59 -8.99
N LEU A 13 -8.01 -29.85 -9.01
CA LEU A 13 -9.37 -30.38 -9.04
C LEU A 13 -9.91 -30.53 -10.48
N PRO A 14 -10.76 -31.52 -10.75
CA PRO A 14 -11.48 -31.63 -12.03
C PRO A 14 -12.51 -30.50 -12.21
N GLU A 15 -12.85 -30.17 -13.45
CA GLU A 15 -13.87 -29.14 -13.77
C GLU A 15 -15.27 -29.52 -13.25
N SER A 16 -15.52 -30.79 -12.94
CA SER A 16 -16.78 -31.30 -12.37
C SER A 16 -16.86 -31.19 -10.83
N SER A 17 -15.84 -30.64 -10.15
CA SER A 17 -15.87 -30.49 -8.70
C SER A 17 -16.98 -29.55 -8.24
N SER A 18 -17.66 -29.96 -7.17
CA SER A 18 -18.68 -29.16 -6.50
C SER A 18 -18.06 -27.95 -5.78
N PRO A 19 -18.83 -26.87 -5.55
CA PRO A 19 -18.35 -25.70 -4.80
C PRO A 19 -17.79 -26.06 -3.41
N LYS A 20 -18.35 -27.07 -2.75
CA LYS A 20 -17.88 -27.54 -1.44
C LYS A 20 -16.53 -28.25 -1.52
N GLU A 21 -16.26 -29.01 -2.58
CA GLU A 21 -14.95 -29.63 -2.79
C GLU A 21 -13.87 -28.58 -3.08
N VAL A 22 -14.22 -27.55 -3.85
CA VAL A 22 -13.34 -26.40 -4.10
C VAL A 22 -13.02 -25.67 -2.80
N GLU A 23 -14.02 -25.34 -1.99
CA GLU A 23 -13.82 -24.68 -0.70
C GLU A 23 -12.96 -25.51 0.27
N ASN A 24 -13.21 -26.83 0.33
CA ASN A 24 -12.40 -27.75 1.14
C ASN A 24 -10.94 -27.80 0.67
N ALA A 25 -10.69 -27.80 -0.64
CA ALA A 25 -9.33 -27.76 -1.17
C ALA A 25 -8.62 -26.44 -0.82
N VAL A 26 -9.33 -25.31 -0.89
CA VAL A 26 -8.80 -24.01 -0.45
C VAL A 26 -8.51 -24.02 1.05
N ARG A 27 -9.41 -24.55 1.88
CA ARG A 27 -9.18 -24.69 3.33
C ARG A 27 -7.91 -25.50 3.62
N GLN A 28 -7.73 -26.66 2.99
CA GLN A 28 -6.52 -27.47 3.15
C GLN A 28 -5.24 -26.72 2.77
N LYS A 29 -5.31 -25.85 1.74
CA LYS A 29 -4.18 -24.98 1.39
C LYS A 29 -3.92 -23.93 2.47
N ILE A 30 -4.95 -23.32 3.05
CA ILE A 30 -4.80 -22.34 4.14
C ILE A 30 -4.17 -23.00 5.37
N GLU A 31 -4.66 -24.18 5.76
CA GLU A 31 -4.16 -24.97 6.91
C GLU A 31 -2.69 -25.36 6.77
N ALA A 32 -2.15 -25.42 5.54
CA ALA A 32 -0.72 -25.64 5.32
C ALA A 32 0.16 -24.44 5.71
N PHE A 33 -0.39 -23.23 5.75
CA PHE A 33 0.33 -21.99 6.08
C PHE A 33 -0.08 -21.39 7.43
N VAL A 34 -1.33 -21.58 7.84
CA VAL A 34 -1.93 -21.00 9.04
C VAL A 34 -2.30 -22.14 9.99
N LYS A 35 -1.67 -22.15 11.17
CA LYS A 35 -1.85 -23.22 12.16
C LYS A 35 -3.00 -22.97 13.12
N ASP A 36 -3.29 -21.70 13.39
CA ASP A 36 -4.37 -21.32 14.29
C ASP A 36 -5.72 -21.48 13.59
N LYS A 37 -6.64 -22.20 14.24
CA LYS A 37 -7.93 -22.57 13.62
C LYS A 37 -8.83 -21.35 13.43
N ASP A 38 -8.82 -20.42 14.37
CA ASP A 38 -9.65 -19.22 14.30
C ASP A 38 -9.15 -18.33 13.15
N ASP A 39 -7.83 -18.26 12.93
CA ASP A 39 -7.26 -17.59 11.76
C ASP A 39 -7.60 -18.29 10.44
N VAL A 40 -7.61 -19.63 10.37
CA VAL A 40 -8.06 -20.36 9.17
C VAL A 40 -9.50 -19.99 8.83
N ASP A 41 -10.39 -20.00 9.82
CA ASP A 41 -11.80 -19.67 9.61
C ASP A 41 -12.00 -18.19 9.26
N ARG A 42 -11.20 -17.29 9.84
CA ARG A 42 -11.17 -15.86 9.51
C ARG A 42 -10.73 -15.62 8.07
N VAL A 43 -9.67 -16.27 7.60
CA VAL A 43 -9.18 -16.16 6.22
C VAL A 43 -10.23 -16.71 5.24
N LEU A 44 -10.78 -17.89 5.52
CA LEU A 44 -11.80 -18.47 4.64
C LEU A 44 -13.06 -17.59 4.57
N SER A 45 -13.48 -17.01 5.69
CA SER A 45 -14.57 -16.02 5.71
C SER A 45 -14.25 -14.79 4.85
N GLY A 46 -13.03 -14.26 4.93
CA GLY A 46 -12.56 -13.17 4.07
C GLY A 46 -12.57 -13.51 2.58
N LEU A 47 -12.17 -14.73 2.21
CA LEU A 47 -12.24 -15.22 0.82
C LEU A 47 -13.69 -15.35 0.32
N ARG A 48 -14.62 -15.75 1.19
CA ARG A 48 -16.06 -15.69 0.86
C ARG A 48 -16.53 -14.25 0.69
N TRP A 49 -16.12 -13.33 1.55
CA TRP A 49 -16.53 -11.92 1.49
C TRP A 49 -16.09 -11.21 0.20
N ILE A 50 -14.88 -11.47 -0.29
CA ILE A 50 -14.44 -10.95 -1.60
C ILE A 50 -15.15 -11.62 -2.79
N GLY A 51 -15.94 -12.66 -2.55
CA GLY A 51 -16.72 -13.37 -3.57
C GLY A 51 -15.96 -14.46 -4.30
N LEU A 52 -14.88 -15.02 -3.74
CA LEU A 52 -14.06 -16.04 -4.42
C LEU A 52 -14.84 -17.32 -4.76
N PHE A 53 -15.88 -17.62 -3.97
CA PHE A 53 -16.73 -18.80 -4.15
C PHE A 53 -18.11 -18.46 -4.74
N ASP A 54 -18.32 -17.21 -5.15
CA ASP A 54 -19.56 -16.79 -5.77
C ASP A 54 -19.68 -17.44 -7.17
N PRO A 55 -20.90 -17.81 -7.60
CA PRO A 55 -21.12 -18.37 -8.94
C PRO A 55 -21.03 -17.30 -10.04
N THR A 56 -20.88 -16.02 -9.66
CA THR A 56 -20.83 -14.89 -10.58
C THR A 56 -19.61 -15.01 -11.50
N PRO A 57 -19.82 -15.12 -12.83
CA PRO A 57 -18.71 -15.15 -13.76
C PRO A 57 -17.86 -13.88 -13.64
N VAL A 58 -16.55 -14.06 -13.61
CA VAL A 58 -15.58 -12.96 -13.68
C VAL A 58 -15.00 -12.89 -15.08
N ASP A 59 -14.70 -11.67 -15.52
CA ASP A 59 -14.00 -11.45 -16.78
C ASP A 59 -12.62 -12.13 -16.73
N LYS A 60 -12.24 -12.75 -17.85
CA LYS A 60 -10.94 -13.41 -17.97
C LYS A 60 -9.88 -12.38 -18.32
N TYR A 61 -9.06 -12.02 -17.34
CA TYR A 61 -7.88 -11.17 -17.51
C TYR A 61 -6.62 -12.02 -17.44
N GLY A 62 -5.67 -11.76 -18.34
CA GLY A 62 -4.31 -12.33 -18.40
C GLY A 62 -4.06 -13.56 -17.51
N THR A 63 -3.68 -13.31 -16.26
CA THR A 63 -3.35 -14.29 -15.24
C THR A 63 -4.41 -14.39 -14.14
N PRO A 64 -4.45 -15.48 -13.35
CA PRO A 64 -5.31 -15.56 -12.17
C PRO A 64 -5.11 -14.43 -11.15
N LEU A 65 -3.90 -13.86 -11.10
CA LEU A 65 -3.61 -12.69 -10.27
C LEU A 65 -4.37 -11.46 -10.78
N ASP A 66 -4.38 -11.22 -12.09
CA ASP A 66 -5.10 -10.09 -12.70
C ASP A 66 -6.61 -10.22 -12.50
N VAL A 67 -7.14 -11.43 -12.60
CA VAL A 67 -8.56 -11.71 -12.31
C VAL A 67 -8.88 -11.41 -10.85
N LEU A 68 -8.03 -11.83 -9.91
CA LEU A 68 -8.22 -11.51 -8.50
C LEU A 68 -8.14 -10.00 -8.25
N CYS A 69 -7.17 -9.30 -8.84
CA CYS A 69 -7.04 -7.84 -8.74
C CYS A 69 -8.32 -7.13 -9.18
N ALA A 70 -8.91 -7.50 -10.32
CA ALA A 70 -10.16 -6.90 -10.80
C ALA A 70 -11.33 -7.08 -9.81
N VAL A 71 -11.41 -8.24 -9.16
CA VAL A 71 -12.41 -8.49 -8.10
C VAL A 71 -12.16 -7.60 -6.88
N LEU A 72 -10.90 -7.52 -6.42
CA LEU A 72 -10.52 -6.73 -5.25
C LEU A 72 -10.71 -5.23 -5.48
N GLU A 73 -10.37 -4.71 -6.66
CA GLU A 73 -10.56 -3.31 -7.04
C GLU A 73 -12.02 -2.88 -6.91
N THR A 74 -12.96 -3.77 -7.26
CA THR A 74 -14.39 -3.47 -7.14
C THR A 74 -14.88 -3.58 -5.69
N ARG A 75 -14.44 -4.60 -4.95
CA ARG A 75 -14.94 -4.91 -3.59
C ARG A 75 -14.29 -4.07 -2.48
N MET A 76 -13.06 -3.60 -2.70
CA MET A 76 -12.24 -2.91 -1.69
C MET A 76 -11.97 -1.44 -2.06
N ALA A 77 -12.71 -0.87 -3.01
CA ALA A 77 -12.66 0.56 -3.29
C ALA A 77 -13.30 1.37 -2.15
N TYR A 78 -12.69 2.53 -1.86
CA TYR A 78 -13.30 3.53 -0.99
C TYR A 78 -14.70 3.91 -1.49
N GLN A 79 -15.65 3.98 -0.58
CA GLN A 79 -17.02 4.40 -0.82
C GLN A 79 -17.20 5.90 -0.54
N PRO A 80 -18.26 6.54 -1.08
CA PRO A 80 -18.54 7.94 -0.80
C PRO A 80 -18.62 8.22 0.70
N GLY A 81 -17.89 9.25 1.16
CA GLY A 81 -17.82 9.62 2.58
C GLY A 81 -16.75 8.87 3.40
N GLU A 82 -16.15 7.81 2.86
CA GLU A 82 -14.98 7.18 3.49
C GLU A 82 -13.70 8.00 3.27
N ARG A 83 -12.67 7.78 4.09
CA ARG A 83 -11.39 8.48 3.97
C ARG A 83 -10.22 7.53 4.14
N ASP A 84 -9.11 7.82 3.47
CA ASP A 84 -7.85 7.11 3.70
C ASP A 84 -7.06 7.71 4.88
N MET A 85 -6.02 6.99 5.28
CA MET A 85 -5.08 7.42 6.30
C MET A 85 -3.67 6.99 5.90
N ILE A 86 -2.72 7.89 6.06
CA ILE A 86 -1.29 7.61 5.92
C ILE A 86 -0.64 7.75 7.28
N VAL A 87 0.10 6.72 7.66
CA VAL A 87 0.95 6.71 8.86
C VAL A 87 2.37 6.39 8.41
N LEU A 88 3.29 7.33 8.63
CA LEU A 88 4.71 7.16 8.41
C LEU A 88 5.44 7.39 9.73
N GLN A 89 6.26 6.43 10.16
CA GLN A 89 7.05 6.56 11.37
C GLN A 89 8.47 6.06 11.13
N HIS A 90 9.43 6.93 11.42
CA HIS A 90 10.80 6.52 11.67
C HIS A 90 11.01 6.38 13.18
N ILE A 91 11.79 5.38 13.58
CA ILE A 91 12.29 5.20 14.95
C ILE A 91 13.80 5.07 14.86
N PHE A 92 14.51 5.85 15.67
CA PHE A 92 15.96 5.90 15.74
C PHE A 92 16.39 5.53 17.15
N ASP A 93 17.23 4.50 17.27
CA ASP A 93 18.02 4.25 18.47
C ASP A 93 19.35 5.00 18.30
N ILE A 94 19.58 6.02 19.12
CA ILE A 94 20.70 6.94 18.98
C ILE A 94 21.64 6.74 20.16
N LYS A 95 22.92 6.51 19.86
CA LYS A 95 24.00 6.52 20.85
C LYS A 95 24.89 7.73 20.59
N TYR A 96 24.92 8.63 21.56
CA TYR A 96 25.76 9.82 21.52
C TYR A 96 27.22 9.51 21.85
N ALA A 97 28.10 10.45 21.51
CA ALA A 97 29.55 10.31 21.73
C ALA A 97 29.94 10.22 23.22
N ASP A 98 29.13 10.82 24.10
CA ASP A 98 29.29 10.76 25.56
C ASP A 98 28.75 9.45 26.19
N GLY A 99 28.16 8.57 25.37
CA GLY A 99 27.59 7.30 25.81
C GLY A 99 26.12 7.37 26.20
N LEU A 100 25.48 8.55 26.17
CA LEU A 100 24.03 8.67 26.33
C LEU A 100 23.32 7.91 25.20
N VAL A 101 22.25 7.21 25.54
CA VAL A 101 21.37 6.54 24.59
C VAL A 101 20.01 7.18 24.67
N GLU A 102 19.44 7.50 23.52
CA GLU A 102 18.05 7.92 23.40
C GLU A 102 17.34 7.13 22.30
N LYS A 103 16.02 7.08 22.40
CA LYS A 103 15.14 6.64 21.32
C LYS A 103 14.31 7.81 20.83
N ARG A 104 14.38 8.11 19.53
CA ARG A 104 13.61 9.19 18.91
C ARG A 104 12.67 8.65 17.85
N SER A 105 11.47 9.21 17.74
CA SER A 105 10.59 9.01 16.59
C SER A 105 10.42 10.26 15.78
N SER A 106 10.08 10.06 14.50
CA SER A 106 9.64 11.10 13.57
C SER A 106 8.38 10.56 12.89
N THR A 107 7.22 11.16 13.19
CA THR A 107 5.90 10.58 12.85
C THR A 107 5.03 11.56 12.05
N LEU A 108 4.45 11.10 10.96
CA LEU A 108 3.40 11.76 10.20
C LEU A 108 2.14 10.89 10.25
N VAL A 109 1.02 11.50 10.64
CA VAL A 109 -0.32 10.92 10.53
C VAL A 109 -1.19 11.91 9.78
N GLU A 110 -1.65 11.52 8.59
CA GLU A 110 -2.49 12.35 7.73
C GLU A 110 -3.75 11.57 7.38
N TYR A 111 -4.90 12.23 7.42
CA TYR A 111 -6.17 11.69 6.94
C TYR A 111 -6.57 12.40 5.66
N GLY A 112 -7.09 11.63 4.71
CA GLY A 112 -7.69 12.20 3.51
C GLY A 112 -9.00 12.92 3.82
N GLU A 113 -9.40 13.73 2.85
CA GLU A 113 -10.76 14.25 2.79
C GLU A 113 -11.74 13.10 2.50
N PRO A 114 -12.96 13.12 3.06
CA PRO A 114 -13.99 12.15 2.71
C PRO A 114 -14.22 12.10 1.19
N LEU A 115 -14.28 10.90 0.62
CA LEU A 115 -14.37 10.69 -0.82
C LEU A 115 -15.61 11.39 -1.39
N GLY A 116 -15.38 12.30 -2.34
CA GLY A 116 -16.40 13.06 -3.05
C GLY A 116 -15.81 13.87 -4.21
N PRO A 117 -16.64 14.60 -4.97
CA PRO A 117 -16.16 15.41 -6.09
C PRO A 117 -15.11 16.44 -5.63
N GLY A 118 -13.90 16.33 -6.18
CA GLY A 118 -12.77 17.22 -5.86
C GLY A 118 -12.04 16.92 -4.56
N SER A 119 -12.43 15.88 -3.81
CA SER A 119 -11.74 15.47 -2.58
C SER A 119 -10.33 14.97 -2.87
N ARG A 120 -9.40 15.22 -1.96
CA ARG A 120 -8.03 14.68 -2.03
C ARG A 120 -7.80 13.69 -0.90
N SER A 121 -7.39 12.48 -1.27
CA SER A 121 -6.91 11.49 -0.30
C SER A 121 -5.57 11.93 0.29
N ALA A 122 -5.24 11.45 1.50
CA ALA A 122 -3.93 11.65 2.11
C ALA A 122 -2.83 11.11 1.19
N MET A 123 -3.03 9.95 0.56
CA MET A 123 -2.10 9.40 -0.42
C MET A 123 -1.87 10.37 -1.60
N ALA A 124 -2.94 10.89 -2.23
CA ALA A 124 -2.82 11.79 -3.36
C ALA A 124 -2.10 13.10 -2.98
N LYS A 125 -2.41 13.64 -1.78
CA LYS A 125 -1.76 14.83 -1.23
C LYS A 125 -0.27 14.59 -0.98
N LEU A 126 0.07 13.52 -0.26
CA LEU A 126 1.44 13.25 0.21
C LEU A 126 2.37 12.68 -0.88
N VAL A 127 1.84 12.30 -2.04
CA VAL A 127 2.64 11.95 -3.23
C VAL A 127 2.69 13.12 -4.20
N GLY A 128 1.54 13.71 -4.50
CA GLY A 128 1.41 14.76 -5.51
C GLY A 128 2.10 16.07 -5.13
N LEU A 129 1.97 16.51 -3.87
CA LEU A 129 2.59 17.78 -3.44
C LEU A 129 4.12 17.70 -3.38
N PRO A 130 4.76 16.64 -2.81
CA PRO A 130 6.21 16.50 -2.92
C PRO A 130 6.72 16.44 -4.35
N CYS A 131 5.98 15.78 -5.25
CA CYS A 131 6.30 15.78 -6.68
C CYS A 131 6.26 17.20 -7.26
N ALA A 132 5.18 17.96 -7.01
CA ALA A 132 5.04 19.34 -7.49
C ALA A 132 6.13 20.28 -6.93
N VAL A 133 6.45 20.18 -5.64
CA VAL A 133 7.54 20.94 -5.02
C VAL A 133 8.87 20.61 -5.67
N GLY A 134 9.17 19.33 -5.91
CA GLY A 134 10.39 18.91 -6.59
C GLY A 134 10.49 19.44 -8.02
N VAL A 135 9.39 19.34 -8.79
CA VAL A 135 9.31 19.89 -10.15
C VAL A 135 9.60 21.38 -10.17
N LEU A 136 8.96 22.16 -9.29
CA LEU A 136 9.18 23.61 -9.19
C LEU A 136 10.62 23.94 -8.78
N ALA A 137 11.18 23.23 -7.80
CA ALA A 137 12.55 23.45 -7.36
C ALA A 137 13.58 23.21 -8.48
N VAL A 138 13.33 22.24 -9.38
CA VAL A 138 14.16 22.01 -10.57
C VAL A 138 13.96 23.12 -11.61
N LEU A 139 12.71 23.47 -11.94
CA LEU A 139 12.41 24.50 -12.96
C LEU A 139 12.91 25.89 -12.56
N GLU A 140 12.89 26.21 -11.27
CA GLU A 140 13.38 27.47 -10.72
C GLU A 140 14.92 27.48 -10.52
N GLY A 141 15.61 26.39 -10.85
CA GLY A 141 17.07 26.27 -10.70
C GLY A 141 17.56 26.17 -9.24
N ARG A 142 16.65 25.93 -8.28
CA ARG A 142 16.98 25.74 -6.86
C ARG A 142 17.63 24.38 -6.58
N ILE A 143 17.46 23.42 -7.49
CA ILE A 143 18.21 22.17 -7.54
C ILE A 143 19.05 22.17 -8.82
N PRO A 144 20.30 22.69 -8.78
CA PRO A 144 21.14 22.81 -9.98
C PRO A 144 21.86 21.50 -10.34
N ALA A 145 21.79 20.48 -9.49
CA ALA A 145 22.48 19.21 -9.70
C ALA A 145 21.92 18.48 -10.94
N THR A 146 22.82 18.00 -11.79
CA THR A 146 22.49 17.24 -13.00
C THR A 146 22.74 15.75 -12.83
N GLY A 147 22.06 14.91 -13.63
CA GLY A 147 22.18 13.46 -13.57
C GLY A 147 21.06 12.84 -12.72
N MET A 148 21.33 11.68 -12.11
CA MET A 148 20.38 11.03 -11.22
C MET A 148 20.45 11.68 -9.83
N VAL A 149 19.46 12.52 -9.54
CA VAL A 149 19.33 13.24 -8.26
C VAL A 149 18.14 12.69 -7.50
N ALA A 150 18.32 12.42 -6.21
CA ALA A 150 17.29 11.95 -5.29
C ALA A 150 17.16 12.91 -4.10
N PRO A 151 16.06 12.86 -3.33
CA PRO A 151 15.86 13.73 -2.16
C PRO A 151 16.93 13.63 -1.07
N TRP A 152 17.75 12.56 -1.07
CA TRP A 152 18.87 12.35 -0.16
C TRP A 152 20.24 12.58 -0.80
N SER A 153 20.31 13.04 -2.05
CA SER A 153 21.58 13.29 -2.74
C SER A 153 22.42 14.39 -2.06
N SER A 154 21.77 15.32 -1.35
CA SER A 154 22.45 16.27 -0.47
C SER A 154 21.52 16.72 0.66
N ALA A 155 22.10 17.21 1.76
CA ALA A 155 21.32 17.73 2.88
C ALA A 155 20.53 18.99 2.49
N GLU A 156 21.08 19.82 1.60
CA GLU A 156 20.47 21.04 1.09
C GLU A 156 19.21 20.75 0.28
N ILE A 157 19.26 19.77 -0.63
CA ILE A 157 18.07 19.33 -1.39
C ILE A 157 17.01 18.79 -0.44
N ALA A 158 17.41 17.95 0.51
CA ALA A 158 16.48 17.36 1.47
C ALA A 158 15.78 18.45 2.32
N THR A 159 16.55 19.43 2.80
CA THR A 159 16.05 20.57 3.59
C THR A 159 15.15 21.47 2.77
N LEU A 160 15.57 21.85 1.55
CA LEU A 160 14.76 22.65 0.63
C LEU A 160 13.36 22.05 0.42
N LEU A 161 13.29 20.76 0.10
CA LEU A 161 12.02 20.08 -0.15
C LEU A 161 11.16 19.96 1.12
N ARG A 162 11.77 19.64 2.27
CA ARG A 162 11.05 19.54 3.55
C ARG A 162 10.47 20.88 4.00
N ASP A 163 11.26 21.94 3.91
CA ASP A 163 10.85 23.27 4.36
C ASP A 163 9.72 23.81 3.47
N GLU A 164 9.82 23.64 2.15
CA GLU A 164 8.74 23.98 1.21
C GLU A 164 7.44 23.22 1.49
N LEU A 165 7.53 21.93 1.79
CA LEU A 165 6.38 21.10 2.14
C LEU A 165 5.73 21.53 3.47
N LYS A 166 6.55 21.84 4.47
CA LYS A 166 6.10 22.33 5.77
C LYS A 166 5.45 23.70 5.65
N ASP A 167 6.14 24.66 5.07
CA ASP A 167 5.75 26.07 5.09
C ASP A 167 4.52 26.34 4.22
N LYS A 168 4.41 25.68 3.06
CA LYS A 168 3.30 25.91 2.13
C LYS A 168 2.10 24.99 2.36
N PHE A 169 2.32 23.78 2.87
CA PHE A 169 1.29 22.74 2.91
C PHE A 169 1.09 22.11 4.30
N GLY A 170 1.87 22.52 5.30
CA GLY A 170 1.81 21.97 6.65
C GLY A 170 2.21 20.49 6.71
N ILE A 171 2.95 19.98 5.72
CA ILE A 171 3.36 18.57 5.65
C ILE A 171 4.72 18.44 6.33
N GLU A 172 4.74 17.87 7.53
CA GLU A 172 5.95 17.58 8.28
C GLU A 172 5.82 16.32 9.13
N LEU A 173 6.95 15.69 9.46
CA LEU A 173 7.00 14.65 10.47
C LEU A 173 7.29 15.30 11.82
N LYS A 174 6.52 14.93 12.84
CA LYS A 174 6.70 15.43 14.21
C LYS A 174 7.70 14.56 14.97
N GLU A 175 8.75 15.19 15.49
CA GLU A 175 9.79 14.49 16.25
C GLU A 175 9.48 14.43 17.75
N ARG A 176 9.80 13.29 18.38
CA ARG A 176 9.67 13.09 19.83
C ARG A 176 10.76 12.17 20.36
N VAL A 177 11.34 12.50 21.51
CA VAL A 177 12.12 11.54 22.30
C VAL A 177 11.13 10.64 23.05
N ILE A 178 11.27 9.33 22.90
CA ILE A 178 10.38 8.32 23.50
C ILE A 178 11.05 7.68 24.72
N THR A 179 12.38 7.62 24.77
CA THR A 179 13.15 7.08 25.89
C THR A 179 14.52 7.74 25.96
#